data_AF-A0A0C2NB38-F1
#
_entry.id   AF-A0A0C2NB38-F1
#
_cell.length_a   1.000
_cell.length_b   1.000
_cell.length_c   1.000
_cell.angle_alpha   90.00
_cell.angle_beta   90.00
_cell.angle_gamma   90.00
#
_symmetry.space_group_name_H-M   'P 1'
#
loop_
_entity.id
_entity.type
_entity.pdbx_description
1 polymer ?
#
loop_
_entity_poly.entity_id
_entity_poly.type
_entity_poly.pdbx_seq_one_letter_code
_entity_poly.pdbx_strand_id
1 'polypeptide(L)'
;MSFCINNDKMIFYKLNERPYYINNYGAFLANLFANLEEQNPNIYTIIMDILPLYLPFLNPIEESFSKIKDQVRRLQPTSSEQLMAVIEFSYASFTNSDRMGYHNYAKSYINACLDKEE
;
A
#
# COMPACT_ATOMS: atom_id res chain seq x y z
N MET A 1 5.08 -7.88 -6.78
CA MET A 1 3.99 -8.00 -5.78
C MET A 1 3.04 -6.83 -5.99
N SER A 2 1.74 -7.09 -6.04
CA SER A 2 0.70 -6.05 -6.13
C SER A 2 -0.20 -6.17 -4.91
N PHE A 3 -0.59 -5.07 -4.29
CA PHE A 3 -1.38 -5.12 -3.05
C PHE A 3 -2.25 -3.86 -2.93
N CYS A 4 -3.32 -4.00 -2.17
CA CYS A 4 -4.27 -2.96 -1.82
C CYS A 4 -4.43 -2.97 -0.30
N ILE A 5 -4.29 -1.80 0.29
CA ILE A 5 -4.38 -1.59 1.73
C ILE A 5 -5.39 -0.49 2.01
N ASN A 6 -6.07 -0.57 3.15
CA ASN A 6 -6.82 0.55 3.70
C ASN A 6 -6.29 0.91 5.09
N ASN A 7 -6.99 1.84 5.75
CA ASN A 7 -6.65 2.30 7.09
C ASN A 7 -6.70 1.21 8.17
N ASP A 8 -7.25 0.02 7.92
CA ASP A 8 -7.41 -1.00 8.96
C ASP A 8 -6.53 -2.22 8.70
N LYS A 9 -6.47 -2.67 7.43
CA LYS A 9 -5.85 -3.92 7.05
C LYS A 9 -5.34 -3.91 5.61
N MET A 10 -4.52 -4.90 5.29
CA MET A 10 -4.29 -5.28 3.90
C MET A 10 -5.57 -5.94 3.36
N ILE A 11 -6.16 -5.34 2.34
CA ILE A 11 -7.42 -5.80 1.75
C ILE A 11 -7.14 -6.99 0.83
N PHE A 12 -6.14 -6.85 -0.01
CA PHE A 12 -5.82 -7.83 -1.04
C PHE A 12 -4.36 -7.74 -1.42
N TYR A 13 -3.75 -8.86 -1.76
CA TYR A 13 -2.43 -8.89 -2.37
C TYR A 13 -2.31 -10.04 -3.36
N LYS A 14 -1.36 -9.89 -4.26
CA LYS A 14 -0.95 -10.91 -5.21
C LYS A 14 0.57 -10.91 -5.30
N LEU A 15 1.15 -12.03 -4.88
CA LEU A 15 2.52 -12.35 -5.23
C LEU A 15 2.56 -12.79 -6.69
N ASN A 16 3.49 -12.21 -7.44
CA ASN A 16 3.75 -12.60 -8.81
C ASN A 16 5.21 -13.00 -8.88
N GLU A 17 5.48 -14.20 -9.41
CA GLU A 17 6.84 -14.65 -9.69
C GLU A 17 7.48 -13.87 -10.84
N ARG A 18 6.65 -13.25 -11.67
CA ARG A 18 7.06 -12.45 -12.83
C ARG A 18 6.77 -10.96 -12.62
N PRO A 19 7.51 -10.08 -13.30
CA PRO A 19 7.21 -8.66 -13.34
C PRO A 19 5.76 -8.41 -13.78
N TYR A 20 5.20 -7.32 -13.26
CA TYR A 20 3.82 -6.97 -13.53
C TYR A 20 3.68 -6.40 -14.95
N TYR A 21 2.77 -6.98 -15.74
CA TYR A 21 2.43 -6.49 -17.08
C TYR A 21 1.07 -5.81 -17.08
N ILE A 22 0.89 -4.78 -17.92
CA ILE A 22 -0.36 -4.00 -18.00
C ILE A 22 -1.59 -4.89 -18.25
N ASN A 23 -1.43 -5.96 -19.03
CA ASN A 23 -2.49 -6.92 -19.33
C ASN A 23 -2.98 -7.69 -18.08
N ASN A 24 -2.15 -7.76 -17.04
CA ASN A 24 -2.49 -8.39 -15.76
C ASN A 24 -3.15 -7.40 -14.79
N TYR A 25 -3.16 -6.09 -15.10
CA TYR A 25 -3.76 -5.06 -14.25
C TYR A 25 -5.28 -5.16 -14.18
N GLY A 26 -5.94 -5.37 -15.32
CA GLY A 26 -7.39 -5.60 -15.34
C GLY A 26 -7.80 -6.80 -14.49
N ALA A 27 -7.07 -7.91 -14.58
CA ALA A 27 -7.34 -9.11 -13.79
C ALA A 27 -7.11 -8.89 -12.28
N PHE A 28 -6.07 -8.13 -11.91
CA PHE A 28 -5.85 -7.74 -10.52
C PHE A 28 -7.00 -6.89 -9.97
N LEU A 29 -7.44 -5.86 -10.71
CA LEU A 29 -8.55 -5.02 -10.31
C LEU A 29 -9.85 -5.81 -10.18
N ALA A 30 -10.15 -6.69 -11.13
CA ALA A 30 -11.33 -7.55 -11.07
C ALA A 30 -11.32 -8.41 -9.80
N ASN A 31 -10.18 -9.03 -9.46
CA ASN A 31 -10.05 -9.83 -8.24
C ASN A 31 -10.12 -9.00 -6.96
N LEU A 32 -9.56 -7.78 -6.97
CA LEU A 32 -9.65 -6.85 -5.85
C LEU A 32 -11.11 -6.45 -5.60
N PHE A 33 -11.85 -6.07 -6.65
CA PHE A 33 -13.25 -5.68 -6.51
C PHE A 33 -14.14 -6.84 -6.09
N ALA A 34 -13.91 -8.04 -6.62
CA ALA A 34 -14.61 -9.24 -6.16
C ALA A 34 -14.36 -9.51 -4.65
N ASN A 35 -13.12 -9.37 -4.18
CA ASN A 35 -12.79 -9.50 -2.75
C ASN A 35 -13.45 -8.41 -1.90
N LEU A 36 -13.52 -7.18 -2.39
CA LEU A 36 -14.18 -6.07 -1.70
C LEU A 36 -15.69 -6.30 -1.57
N GLU A 37 -16.34 -6.77 -2.63
CA GLU A 37 -17.76 -7.14 -2.64
C GLU A 37 -18.06 -8.28 -1.66
N GLU A 38 -17.22 -9.32 -1.63
CA GLU A 38 -17.38 -10.46 -0.71
C GLU A 38 -17.24 -10.02 0.75
N GLN A 39 -16.31 -9.12 1.05
CA GLN A 39 -16.09 -8.66 2.43
C GLN A 39 -17.13 -7.67 2.93
N ASN A 40 -17.65 -6.78 2.07
CA ASN A 40 -18.74 -5.88 2.45
C ASN A 40 -19.44 -5.27 1.22
N PRO A 41 -20.58 -5.83 0.76
CA PRO A 41 -21.16 -5.50 -0.54
C PRO A 41 -21.77 -4.10 -0.68
N ASN A 42 -21.74 -3.23 0.34
CA ASN A 42 -22.55 -1.99 0.34
C ASN A 42 -21.87 -0.67 0.71
N ILE A 43 -20.56 -0.56 0.96
CA ILE A 43 -19.99 0.71 1.47
C ILE A 43 -18.53 0.94 1.05
N TYR A 44 -18.23 1.02 -0.26
CA TYR A 44 -16.94 1.56 -0.71
C TYR A 44 -17.12 2.60 -1.80
N THR A 45 -16.68 3.83 -1.51
CA THR A 45 -16.41 4.82 -2.55
C THR A 45 -14.95 4.67 -2.96
N ILE A 46 -14.71 4.19 -4.18
CA ILE A 46 -13.37 4.11 -4.74
C ILE A 46 -13.09 5.43 -5.46
N ILE A 47 -12.10 6.16 -4.97
CA ILE A 47 -11.61 7.38 -5.62
C ILE A 47 -10.26 7.02 -6.24
N MET A 48 -10.16 7.15 -7.56
CA MET A 48 -8.87 7.07 -8.25
C MET A 48 -8.27 8.47 -8.31
N ASP A 49 -7.40 8.77 -7.35
CA ASP A 49 -6.64 10.01 -7.34
C ASP A 49 -5.51 9.97 -8.37
N ILE A 50 -5.31 11.11 -9.02
CA ILE A 50 -4.16 11.31 -9.92
C ILE A 50 -2.98 11.71 -9.05
N LEU A 51 -2.07 10.76 -8.81
CA LEU A 51 -0.75 11.06 -8.28
C LEU A 51 0.13 11.63 -9.39
N PRO A 52 0.77 12.79 -9.19
CA PRO A 52 1.71 13.32 -10.17
C PRO A 52 2.86 12.34 -10.40
N LEU A 53 3.32 12.27 -11.66
CA LEU A 53 4.40 11.39 -12.05
C LEU A 53 5.68 11.71 -11.24
N TYR A 54 6.39 10.68 -10.80
CA TYR A 54 7.65 10.77 -10.05
C TYR A 54 7.59 11.47 -8.68
N LEU A 55 6.41 11.62 -8.06
CA LEU A 55 6.28 12.18 -6.69
C LEU A 55 5.89 11.10 -5.66
N PRO A 56 6.76 10.10 -5.37
CA PRO A 56 6.46 9.03 -4.43
C PRO A 56 6.22 9.54 -3.00
N PHE A 57 6.83 10.67 -2.61
CA PHE A 57 6.66 11.28 -1.30
C PHE A 57 5.24 11.83 -1.06
N LEU A 58 4.44 12.03 -2.11
CA LEU A 58 3.01 12.36 -1.99
C LEU A 58 2.13 11.12 -1.78
N ASN A 59 2.70 9.92 -1.88
CA ASN A 59 1.97 8.68 -1.67
C ASN A 59 2.26 8.13 -0.27
N PRO A 60 1.30 8.17 0.68
CA PRO A 60 1.47 7.67 2.04
C PRO A 60 1.89 6.20 2.11
N ILE A 61 1.67 5.43 1.04
CA ILE A 61 2.06 4.03 0.96
C ILE A 61 3.58 3.87 1.11
N GLU A 62 4.39 4.81 0.65
CA GLU A 62 5.86 4.70 0.68
C GLU A 62 6.40 4.64 2.12
N GLU A 63 5.83 5.44 3.02
CA GLU A 63 6.17 5.41 4.44
C GLU A 63 5.73 4.10 5.11
N SER A 64 4.53 3.64 4.76
CA SER A 64 4.02 2.34 5.23
C SER A 64 4.96 1.20 4.80
N PHE A 65 5.48 1.25 3.57
CA PHE A 65 6.42 0.27 3.05
C PHE A 65 7.79 0.36 3.71
N SER A 66 8.24 1.56 4.06
CA SER A 66 9.49 1.74 4.79
C SER A 66 9.46 1.01 6.14
N LYS A 67 8.37 1.13 6.90
CA LYS A 67 8.21 0.39 8.16
C LYS A 67 8.16 -1.13 7.96
N ILE A 68 7.49 -1.62 6.92
CA ILE A 68 7.46 -3.06 6.59
C ILE A 68 8.87 -3.56 6.20
N LYS A 69 9.58 -2.82 5.35
CA LYS A 69 10.95 -3.15 4.93
C LYS A 69 11.89 -3.25 6.14
N ASP A 70 11.74 -2.36 7.12
CA ASP A 70 12.56 -2.41 8.34
C ASP A 70 12.28 -3.67 9.17
N GLN A 71 11.02 -4.11 9.26
CA GLN A 71 10.68 -5.38 9.92
C GLN A 71 11.22 -6.60 9.16
N VAL A 72 11.06 -6.62 7.84
CA VAL A 72 11.64 -7.67 6.98
C VAL A 72 13.15 -7.74 7.15
N ARG A 73 13.84 -6.59 7.20
CA ARG A 73 15.30 -6.53 7.41
C ARG A 73 15.71 -7.07 8.77
N ARG A 74 14.92 -6.81 9.82
CA ARG A 74 15.20 -7.28 11.19
C ARG A 74 14.95 -8.79 11.35
N LEU A 75 13.86 -9.29 10.78
CA LEU A 75 13.42 -10.67 10.95
C LEU A 75 14.03 -11.65 9.95
N GLN A 76 14.59 -11.14 8.84
CA GLN A 76 15.33 -11.91 7.83
C GLN A 76 14.61 -13.20 7.37
N PRO A 77 13.39 -13.10 6.81
CA PRO A 77 12.67 -14.28 6.33
C PRO A 77 13.44 -14.96 5.19
N THR A 78 13.50 -16.29 5.21
CA THR A 78 14.23 -17.11 4.23
C THR A 78 13.33 -17.82 3.22
N SER A 79 12.01 -17.71 3.36
CA SER A 79 11.04 -18.25 2.41
C SER A 79 9.95 -17.23 2.07
N SER A 80 9.19 -17.50 1.00
CA SER A 80 8.06 -16.65 0.61
C SER A 80 6.98 -16.63 1.68
N GLU A 81 6.69 -17.76 2.32
CA GLU A 81 5.69 -17.89 3.39
C GLU A 81 6.11 -17.06 4.60
N GLN A 82 7.38 -17.14 5.00
CA GLN A 82 7.91 -16.34 6.09
C GLN A 82 7.89 -14.85 5.76
N LEU A 83 8.24 -14.47 4.52
CA LEU A 83 8.17 -13.09 4.09
C LEU A 83 6.74 -12.55 4.18
N MET A 84 5.76 -13.32 3.72
CA MET A 84 4.35 -12.92 3.82
C MET A 84 3.88 -12.82 5.27
N ALA A 85 4.23 -13.78 6.12
CA ALA A 85 3.91 -13.73 7.54
C ALA A 85 4.50 -12.47 8.21
N VAL A 86 5.73 -12.10 7.86
CA VAL A 86 6.37 -10.86 8.37
C VAL A 86 5.65 -9.62 7.86
N ILE A 87 5.25 -9.57 6.58
CA ILE A 87 4.51 -8.43 6.01
C ILE A 87 3.15 -8.28 6.70
N GLU A 88 2.39 -9.36 6.86
CA GLU A 88 1.08 -9.37 7.53
C GLU A 88 1.21 -8.97 9.00
N PHE A 89 2.18 -9.53 9.72
CA PHE A 89 2.51 -9.15 11.10
C PHE A 89 2.87 -7.66 11.21
N SER A 90 3.70 -7.17 10.31
CA SER A 90 4.13 -5.76 10.29
C SER A 90 2.93 -4.84 10.09
N TYR A 91 2.05 -5.15 9.14
CA TYR A 91 0.87 -4.34 8.88
C TYR A 91 -0.13 -4.36 10.04
N ALA A 92 -0.34 -5.52 10.65
CA ALA A 92 -1.19 -5.66 11.84
C ALA A 92 -0.67 -4.85 13.05
N SER A 93 0.63 -4.60 13.12
CA SER A 93 1.24 -3.78 14.17
C SER A 93 1.05 -2.27 14.01
N PHE A 94 0.49 -1.82 12.88
CA PHE A 94 0.31 -0.38 12.64
C PHE A 94 -0.75 0.19 13.58
N THR A 95 -0.38 1.28 14.24
CA THR A 95 -1.27 2.03 15.10
C THR A 95 -2.01 3.10 14.29
N ASN A 96 -3.11 3.64 14.84
CA ASN A 96 -3.78 4.79 14.21
C ASN A 96 -2.85 6.02 14.12
N SER A 97 -1.93 6.16 15.08
CA SER A 97 -0.91 7.23 15.04
C SER A 97 0.05 7.07 13.87
N ASP A 98 0.50 5.84 13.58
CA ASP A 98 1.37 5.57 12.43
C ASP A 98 0.67 5.97 11.12
N ARG A 99 -0.58 5.50 10.94
CA ARG A 99 -1.37 5.74 9.73
C ARG A 99 -1.61 7.22 9.50
N MET A 100 -2.03 7.94 10.54
CA MET A 100 -2.21 9.39 10.48
C MET A 100 -0.88 10.11 10.22
N GLY A 101 0.21 9.63 10.80
CA GLY A 101 1.56 10.11 10.55
C GLY A 101 1.95 10.02 9.07
N TYR A 102 1.71 8.88 8.42
CA TYR A 102 2.02 8.69 6.99
C TYR A 102 1.24 9.66 6.09
N HIS A 103 -0.05 9.83 6.36
CA HIS A 103 -0.87 10.80 5.62
C HIS A 103 -0.41 12.24 5.85
N ASN A 104 -0.09 12.61 7.09
CA ASN A 104 0.36 13.95 7.42
C ASN A 104 1.73 14.26 6.81
N TYR A 105 2.63 13.28 6.80
CA TYR A 105 3.93 13.37 6.15
C TYR A 105 3.78 13.63 4.65
N ALA A 106 3.00 12.83 3.94
CA ALA A 106 2.73 13.05 2.51
C ALA A 106 2.10 14.42 2.24
N LYS A 107 1.15 14.87 3.09
CA LYS A 107 0.52 16.19 2.98
C LYS A 107 1.48 17.35 3.21
N SER A 108 2.51 17.18 4.03
CA SER A 108 3.46 18.25 4.33
C SER A 108 4.22 18.75 3.10
N TYR A 109 4.33 17.92 2.06
CA TYR A 109 4.96 18.27 0.79
C TYR A 109 4.06 19.03 -0.18
N ILE A 110 2.74 19.09 0.05
CA ILE A 110 1.79 19.71 -0.89
C ILE A 110 2.13 21.19 -1.12
N ASN A 111 2.41 21.93 -0.04
CA ASN A 111 2.71 23.36 -0.15
C ASN A 111 4.03 23.58 -0.91
N ALA A 112 5.09 22.84 -0.60
CA ALA A 112 6.36 22.91 -1.32
C ALA A 112 6.18 22.62 -2.83
N CYS A 113 5.33 21.65 -3.19
CA CYS A 113 4.99 21.40 -4.60
C CYS A 113 4.25 22.57 -5.27
N LEU A 114 3.33 23.22 -4.56
CA LEU A 114 2.61 24.40 -5.08
C LEU A 114 3.56 25.59 -5.26
N ASP A 115 4.50 25.74 -4.35
CA ASP A 115 5.50 26.81 -4.34
C ASP A 115 6.66 26.55 -5.31
N LYS A 116 6.71 25.35 -5.93
CA LYS A 116 7.78 24.86 -6.82
C LYS A 116 9.17 24.91 -6.17
N GLU A 117 9.21 24.72 -4.86
CA GLU A 117 10.46 24.53 -4.15
C GLU A 117 11.01 23.15 -4.54
N GLU A 118 12.19 23.12 -5.16
CA GLU A 118 12.90 21.89 -5.55
C GLU A 118 13.38 21.08 -4.35
#